data_AF-A0A1C1A192-F1
#
_entry.id   AF-A0A1C1A192-F1
#
_cell.length_a   1.000
_cell.length_b   1.000
_cell.length_c   1.000
_cell.angle_alpha   90.00
_cell.angle_beta   90.00
_cell.angle_gamma   90.00
#
_symmetry.space_group_name_H-M   'P 1'
#
loop_
_entity.id
_entity.type
_entity.pdbx_description
1 polymer ?
#
loop_
_entity_poly.entity_id
_entity_poly.type
_entity_poly.pdbx_seq_one_letter_code
_entity_poly.pdbx_strand_id
1 'polypeptide(L)' 'MSNKYKVRAYCSSQTCDYMHKEDMMLAINYETAYSLAQHYNDFPSKPLCPSCGEAMSFYAFSVIEEPWFT' A
#
# COMPACT_ATOMS: atom_id res chain seq x y z
N MET A 1 4.61 -7.96 18.17
CA MET A 1 5.20 -8.08 16.82
C MET A 1 4.84 -6.80 16.09
N SER A 2 5.82 -5.91 15.90
CA SER A 2 5.54 -4.53 15.48
C SER A 2 5.01 -4.51 14.03
N ASN A 3 3.93 -3.75 13.83
CA ASN A 3 3.19 -3.55 12.57
C ASN A 3 4.00 -2.74 11.54
N LYS A 4 5.29 -3.09 11.34
CA LYS A 4 6.26 -2.30 10.58
C LYS A 4 6.03 -2.39 9.07
N TYR A 5 5.61 -3.56 8.60
CA TYR A 5 5.48 -3.84 7.18
C TYR A 5 4.02 -3.76 6.76
N LYS A 6 3.75 -2.94 5.76
CA LYS A 6 2.42 -2.66 5.25
C LYS A 6 2.45 -2.65 3.72
N VAL A 7 1.29 -2.81 3.12
CA VAL A 7 1.05 -2.55 1.70
C VAL A 7 0.04 -1.43 1.62
N ARG A 8 0.35 -0.38 0.86
CA ARG A 8 -0.55 0.76 0.63
C ARG A 8 -1.16 0.68 -0.75
N ALA A 9 -2.44 0.99 -0.83
CA ALA A 9 -3.11 1.24 -2.10
C ALA A 9 -3.08 2.75 -2.41
N TYR A 10 -2.90 3.10 -3.68
CA TYR A 10 -2.97 4.47 -4.18
C TYR A 10 -3.62 4.51 -5.57
N CYS A 11 -4.15 5.66 -5.96
CA CYS A 11 -4.66 5.81 -7.31
C CYS A 11 -3.50 5.86 -8.32
N SER A 12 -3.59 5.11 -9.41
CA SER A 12 -2.56 5.13 -10.47
C SER A 12 -2.53 6.44 -11.27
N SER A 13 -3.58 7.25 -11.22
CA SER A 13 -3.65 8.52 -11.92
C SER A 13 -2.80 9.59 -11.24
N GLN A 14 -1.97 10.28 -12.03
CA GLN A 14 -1.14 11.40 -11.55
C GLN A 14 -1.97 12.65 -11.22
N THR A 15 -3.22 12.72 -11.67
CA THR A 15 -4.11 13.86 -11.45
C THR A 15 -5.07 13.65 -10.28
N CYS A 16 -5.07 12.46 -9.67
CA CYS A 16 -5.96 12.10 -8.57
C CYS A 16 -5.18 12.01 -7.26
N ASP A 17 -5.45 12.91 -6.32
CA ASP A 17 -4.81 12.95 -4.99
C ASP A 17 -5.51 12.01 -3.98
N TYR A 18 -5.96 10.85 -4.44
CA TYR A 18 -6.60 9.88 -3.56
C TYR A 18 -5.55 9.19 -2.69
N MET A 19 -5.53 9.56 -1.41
CA MET A 19 -4.66 8.95 -0.39
C MET A 19 -5.43 8.73 0.91
N HIS A 20 -6.03 7.56 1.08
CA HIS A 20 -6.59 7.14 2.37
C HIS A 20 -5.58 6.40 3.22
N LYS A 21 -5.42 6.83 4.48
CA LYS A 21 -4.52 6.17 5.44
C LYS A 21 -5.06 4.80 5.83
N GLU A 22 -6.35 4.56 5.65
CA GLU A 22 -7.02 3.31 6.01
C GLU A 22 -6.80 2.19 4.98
N ASP A 23 -6.36 2.52 3.76
CA ASP A 23 -6.08 1.56 2.68
C ASP A 23 -4.67 0.92 2.86
N MET A 24 -4.44 0.40 4.06
CA MET A 24 -3.20 -0.26 4.48
C MET A 24 -3.45 -1.71 4.87
N MET A 25 -2.80 -2.64 4.17
CA MET A 25 -2.78 -4.06 4.53
C MET A 25 -1.54 -4.37 5.35
N LEU A 26 -1.65 -5.18 6.40
CA LEU A 26 -0.50 -5.57 7.21
C LEU A 26 0.24 -6.74 6.54
N ALA A 27 1.57 -6.69 6.59
CA ALA A 27 2.45 -7.76 6.14
C ALA A 27 3.34 -8.23 7.31
N ILE A 28 3.82 -9.47 7.22
CA ILE A 28 4.63 -10.09 8.29
C ILE A 28 6.05 -9.55 8.26
N ASN A 29 6.60 -9.35 7.06
CA ASN A 29 7.95 -8.87 6.81
C ASN A 29 8.01 -8.05 5.50
N TYR A 30 9.20 -7.53 5.16
CA TYR A 30 9.38 -6.77 3.92
C TYR A 30 9.13 -7.61 2.66
N GLU A 31 9.64 -8.84 2.62
CA GLU A 31 9.51 -9.76 1.49
C GLU A 31 8.03 -10.05 1.18
N THR A 32 7.24 -10.34 2.21
CA THR A 32 5.80 -10.57 2.09
C THR A 32 5.07 -9.30 1.68
N ALA A 33 5.46 -8.12 2.16
CA ALA A 33 4.87 -6.85 1.69
C ALA A 33 5.13 -6.62 0.19
N TYR A 34 6.36 -6.87 -0.26
CA TYR A 34 6.74 -6.72 -1.66
C TYR A 34 6.00 -7.72 -2.57
N SER A 35 6.05 -9.01 -2.23
CA SER A 35 5.35 -10.06 -2.97
C SER A 35 3.84 -9.85 -2.98
N LEU A 36 3.26 -9.36 -1.88
CA LEU A 36 1.84 -9.06 -1.78
C LEU A 36 1.45 -7.86 -2.67
N ALA A 37 2.26 -6.80 -2.68
CA ALA A 37 2.04 -5.66 -3.57
C ALA A 37 2.11 -6.06 -5.05
N GLN A 38 3.08 -6.90 -5.44
CA GLN A 38 3.17 -7.45 -6.79
C GLN A 38 1.93 -8.28 -7.14
N HIS A 39 1.54 -9.20 -6.26
CA HIS A 39 0.36 -10.04 -6.48
C HIS A 39 -0.92 -9.20 -6.71
N TYR A 40 -1.13 -8.14 -5.91
CA TYR A 40 -2.28 -7.25 -6.13
C TYR A 40 -2.17 -6.41 -7.41
N ASN A 41 -0.96 -6.05 -7.82
CA ASN A 41 -0.73 -5.35 -9.09
C ASN A 41 -0.86 -6.26 -10.31
N ASP A 42 -0.70 -7.57 -10.17
CA ASP A 42 -0.91 -8.53 -11.26
C ASP A 42 -2.34 -9.07 -11.30
N PHE A 43 -3.13 -8.81 -10.26
CA PHE A 43 -4.51 -9.24 -10.19
C PHE A 43 -5.36 -8.50 -11.24
N PRO A 44 -6.12 -9.23 -12.10
CA PRO A 44 -6.83 -8.62 -13.23
C PRO A 44 -8.01 -7.74 -12.80
N SER A 45 -8.61 -7.99 -11.63
CA SER A 45 -9.70 -7.20 -11.07
C SER A 45 -9.20 -6.31 -9.92
N LYS A 46 -8.41 -5.30 -10.27
CA LYS A 46 -7.98 -4.28 -9.30
C LYS A 46 -9.18 -3.45 -8.84
N PRO A 47 -9.24 -3.06 -7.56
CA PRO A 47 -10.23 -2.10 -7.12
C PRO A 47 -10.04 -0.78 -7.89
N LEU A 48 -11.16 -0.11 -8.15
CA LEU A 48 -11.17 1.22 -8.75
C LEU A 48 -11.04 2.27 -7.64
N CYS A 49 -10.35 3.36 -7.96
CA CYS A 49 -10.25 4.52 -7.09
C CYS A 49 -11.66 5.11 -6.91
N PRO A 50 -12.14 5.27 -5.67
CA PRO A 50 -13.49 5.79 -5.43
C PRO A 50 -13.62 7.27 -5.78
N SER A 51 -12.51 8.00 -5.96
CA SER A 51 -12.54 9.42 -6.33
C SER A 51 -12.60 9.66 -7.84
N CYS A 52 -11.96 8.84 -8.67
CA CYS A 52 -11.85 9.11 -10.12
C CYS A 52 -12.17 7.90 -11.01
N GLY A 53 -12.38 6.71 -10.44
CA GLY A 53 -12.70 5.48 -11.18
C GLY A 53 -11.49 4.79 -11.82
N GLU A 54 -10.29 5.35 -11.73
CA GLU A 54 -9.07 4.73 -12.27
C GLU A 54 -8.61 3.53 -11.45
N ALA A 55 -7.84 2.63 -12.06
CA ALA A 55 -7.33 1.45 -11.37
C ALA A 55 -6.42 1.84 -10.18
N MET A 56 -6.57 1.18 -9.04
CA MET A 56 -5.64 1.32 -7.93
C MET A 56 -4.35 0.54 -8.19
N SER A 57 -3.25 1.03 -7.61
CA SER A 57 -1.95 0.37 -7.58
C SER A 57 -1.49 0.18 -6.14
N PHE A 58 -0.62 -0.81 -5.93
CA PHE A 58 -0.19 -1.22 -4.60
C PHE A 58 1.33 -1.14 -4.48
N TYR A 59 1.84 -0.70 -3.34
CA TYR A 59 3.28 -0.69 -3.06
C TYR A 59 3.59 -1.14 -1.63
N ALA A 60 4.73 -1.78 -1.46
CA ALA A 60 5.26 -2.13 -0.16
C ALA A 60 5.67 -0.84 0.58
N PHE A 61 5.19 -0.70 1.80
CA PHE A 61 5.44 0.44 2.67
C PHE A 61 5.93 -0.06 4.02
N SER A 62 7.09 0.40 4.47
CA SER A 62 7.60 0.11 5.81
C SER A 62 7.74 1.39 6.62
N VAL A 63 7.38 1.33 7.91
CA VAL A 63 7.65 2.40 8.85
C VAL A 63 8.95 2.07 9.57
N ILE A 64 9.95 2.92 9.40
CA ILE A 64 11.11 2.95 10.28
C ILE A 64 10.62 3.58 11.58
N GLU A 65 10.39 2.76 12.62
CA GLU A 65 10.26 3.30 13.97
C GLU A 65 11.61 3.98 14.30
N GLU A 66 11.59 5.30 14.51
CA GLU A 66 12.77 6.03 14.95
C GLU A 66 13.26 5.40 16.26
N PRO A 67 14.52 4.89 16.30
CA PRO A 67 15.06 4.31 17.50
C PRO A 67 15.48 5.45 18.44
N TRP A 68 14.56 5.87 19.30
CA TRP A 68 14.83 6.62 20.54
C TRP A 68 15.43 8.03 20.36
N PHE A 69 14.58 9.03 20.17
CA PHE A 69 14.81 10.37 20.74
C PHE A 69 13.81 10.61 21.87
N THR A 70 14.14 10.11 23.06
CA THR A 70 13.56 10.51 24.36
C THR A 70 14.65 10.48 25.39
#